data_AF-A0A7Y5R0A7-F1
#
_entry.id   AF-A0A7Y5R0A7-F1
#
_cell.length_a   1.000
_cell.length_b   1.000
_cell.length_c   1.000
_cell.angle_alpha   90.00
_cell.angle_beta   90.00
_cell.angle_gamma   90.00
#
_symmetry.space_group_name_H-M   'P 1'
#
loop_
_entity.id
_entity.type
_entity.pdbx_description
1 polymer ?
#
loop_
_entity_poly.entity_id
_entity_poly.type
_entity_poly.pdbx_seq_one_letter_code
_entity_poly.pdbx_strand_id
1 'polypeptide(L)'
;MTTAVPLREFPMGPEPLARAEILHPPRRRSTVLALALSAALAAGALLALPPIAAVAGLPSAISLGESLRLPGAYLATAPISDLLDTLTLLTPGQHGAIFAWALAAFLAWRALRWRRGPARSWRALARETVLLALFLVAYAGFYVLGLLVPRPMAALALRDADALAVDVHSHTAASHDGRRGYDAEANRRWHAAAGFAAAYVTDHVDFSGAEAGMARNPARAGDGTVLLPGIESALPGAHVMVLGARRAMGVDHDGALDVARIDSARGLITVLAFPARLGSVPPRLALDAVEGSDGAPRGLRFTRKHVVQIRDFAAAHHLVRVAGSNNHGWGRTAAAWTVLRIPGWRAMTPDSLDAAIRTTLRRGVGARVVLRAVVAPPASNALWIATPVLVAWDMLRRLSTSERLVWLVWIWGLVGLRALWRRRAASPNASAAGPASRFPPPGRTVPLRGRWGPRRRYAAP
;
A
#
# COMPACT_ATOMS: atom_id res chain seq x y z
N MET A 1 -25.30 39.66 81.75
CA MET A 1 -24.64 38.49 81.14
C MET A 1 -24.33 38.83 79.70
N THR A 2 -23.10 39.24 79.44
CA THR A 2 -22.62 39.79 78.16
C THR A 2 -21.56 38.82 77.65
N THR A 3 -21.90 38.05 76.62
CA THR A 3 -21.03 37.01 76.03
C THR A 3 -20.09 37.65 75.02
N ALA A 4 -18.80 37.70 75.38
CA ALA A 4 -17.71 38.10 74.50
C ALA A 4 -17.39 36.97 73.49
N VAL A 5 -17.25 37.33 72.22
CA VAL A 5 -16.80 36.44 71.13
C VAL A 5 -15.27 36.50 71.08
N PRO A 6 -14.54 35.36 71.02
CA PRO A 6 -13.08 35.38 70.93
C PRO A 6 -12.63 35.60 69.47
N LEU A 7 -11.72 36.56 69.30
CA LEU A 7 -10.96 36.78 68.06
C LEU A 7 -10.04 35.59 67.82
N ARG A 8 -10.24 34.88 66.70
CA ARG A 8 -9.31 33.86 66.19
C ARG A 8 -8.14 34.56 65.51
N GLU A 9 -6.95 34.44 66.08
CA GLU A 9 -5.69 34.81 65.44
C GLU A 9 -5.41 33.88 64.24
N PHE A 10 -5.21 34.48 63.07
CA PHE A 10 -4.71 33.79 61.87
C PHE A 10 -3.17 33.75 61.92
N PRO A 11 -2.53 32.58 61.87
CA PRO A 11 -1.07 32.51 61.76
C PRO A 11 -0.65 32.87 60.33
N MET A 12 -0.09 34.07 60.17
CA MET A 12 0.67 34.49 59.00
C MET A 12 2.05 33.81 59.03
N GLY A 13 2.10 32.53 58.65
CA GLY A 13 3.35 31.85 58.34
C GLY A 13 3.82 32.22 56.93
N PRO A 14 5.13 32.44 56.68
CA PRO A 14 5.65 32.68 55.34
C PRO A 14 5.39 31.44 54.47
N GLU A 15 4.64 31.61 53.38
CA GLU A 15 4.48 30.56 52.37
C GLU A 15 5.85 30.08 51.89
N PRO A 16 6.09 28.76 51.85
CA PRO A 16 7.30 28.24 51.26
C PRO A 16 7.29 28.60 49.77
N LEU A 17 8.27 29.42 49.37
CA LEU A 17 8.65 29.71 48.00
C LEU A 17 8.37 28.49 47.13
N ALA A 18 7.34 28.61 46.29
CA ALA A 18 6.95 27.61 45.30
C ALA A 18 8.22 27.13 44.60
N ARG A 19 8.63 25.90 44.90
CA ARG A 19 9.72 25.23 44.18
C ARG A 19 9.33 25.32 42.72
N ALA A 20 10.06 26.16 41.97
CA ALA A 20 10.01 26.16 40.54
C ALA A 20 10.44 24.76 40.11
N GLU A 21 9.45 23.86 39.97
CA GLU A 21 9.62 22.59 39.30
C GLU A 21 10.17 22.94 37.94
N ILE A 22 11.48 22.72 37.78
CA ILE A 22 12.17 22.79 36.50
C ILE A 22 11.52 21.67 35.67
N LEU A 23 10.41 22.01 35.03
CA LEU A 23 9.68 21.17 34.09
C LEU A 23 10.64 20.87 32.95
N HIS A 24 11.39 19.78 33.09
CA HIS A 24 12.25 19.27 32.05
C HIS A 24 11.41 19.16 30.79
N PRO A 25 11.74 19.93 29.73
CA PRO A 25 10.85 20.05 28.61
C PRO A 25 10.69 18.67 27.96
N PRO A 26 9.47 18.27 27.55
CA PRO A 26 9.17 16.97 26.92
C PRO A 26 9.83 16.75 25.53
N ARG A 27 10.92 17.45 25.23
CA ARG A 27 11.72 17.36 24.00
C ARG A 27 12.36 15.98 23.78
N ARG A 28 12.67 15.21 24.85
CA ARG A 28 13.41 13.95 24.70
C ARG A 28 12.64 12.85 23.95
N ARG A 29 11.31 12.72 24.11
CA ARG A 29 10.59 11.54 23.59
C ARG A 29 10.55 11.45 22.05
N SER A 30 10.28 12.56 21.35
CA SER A 30 10.23 12.55 19.88
C SER A 30 11.60 12.34 19.25
N THR A 31 12.64 12.92 19.85
CA THR A 31 14.02 12.72 19.39
C THR A 31 14.49 11.29 19.63
N VAL A 32 14.20 10.70 20.80
CA VAL A 32 14.52 9.29 21.08
C VAL A 32 13.82 8.36 20.09
N LEU A 33 12.54 8.60 19.78
CA LEU A 33 11.83 7.80 18.77
C LEU A 33 12.46 7.96 17.38
N ALA A 34 12.80 9.19 16.97
CA ALA A 34 13.45 9.44 15.68
C ALA A 34 14.81 8.76 15.58
N LEU A 35 15.61 8.78 16.65
CA LEU A 35 16.88 8.05 16.74
C LEU A 35 16.65 6.54 16.65
N ALA A 36 15.66 5.99 17.35
CA ALA A 36 15.35 4.56 17.30
C ALA A 36 14.91 4.12 15.89
N LEU A 37 14.07 4.90 15.21
CA LEU A 37 13.65 4.62 13.82
C LEU A 37 14.83 4.77 12.84
N SER A 38 15.69 5.77 13.04
CA SER A 38 16.91 5.94 12.24
C SER A 38 17.87 4.76 12.43
N ALA A 39 18.04 4.28 13.67
CA ALA A 39 18.85 3.11 13.98
C ALA A 39 18.27 1.83 13.35
N ALA A 40 16.94 1.67 13.37
CA ALA A 40 16.27 0.56 12.69
C ALA A 40 16.47 0.60 11.16
N LEU A 41 16.43 1.79 10.55
CA LEU A 41 16.73 1.98 9.13
C LEU A 41 18.19 1.64 8.80
N ALA A 42 19.13 2.05 9.65
CA ALA A 42 20.55 1.74 9.49
C ALA A 42 20.81 0.23 9.65
N ALA A 43 20.22 -0.40 10.68
CA ALA A 43 20.31 -1.84 10.88
C ALA A 43 19.69 -2.63 9.71
N GLY A 44 18.56 -2.16 9.19
CA GLY A 44 17.96 -2.73 7.97
C GLY A 44 18.85 -2.59 6.73
N ALA A 45 19.67 -1.53 6.64
CA ALA A 45 20.63 -1.34 5.55
C ALA A 45 21.83 -2.29 5.66
N LEU A 46 22.33 -2.53 6.88
CA LEU A 46 23.41 -3.49 7.15
C LEU A 46 23.00 -4.93 6.81
N LEU A 47 21.71 -5.23 6.88
CA LEU A 47 21.12 -6.54 6.61
C LEU A 47 20.24 -6.50 5.36
N ALA A 48 20.62 -5.68 4.37
CA ALA A 48 19.82 -5.44 3.18
C ALA A 48 19.49 -6.74 2.43
N LEU A 49 18.24 -6.85 1.99
CA LEU A 49 17.75 -7.92 1.13
C LEU A 49 17.33 -7.36 -0.23
N PRO A 50 17.45 -8.15 -1.31
CA PRO A 50 16.96 -7.74 -2.61
C PRO A 50 15.43 -7.50 -2.54
N PRO A 51 14.91 -6.43 -3.17
CA PRO A 51 13.47 -6.13 -3.16
C PRO A 51 12.67 -7.01 -4.13
N ILE A 52 13.36 -7.76 -4.99
CA ILE A 52 12.80 -8.72 -5.93
C ILE A 52 13.47 -10.08 -5.72
N ALA A 53 12.71 -11.14 -5.94
CA ALA A 53 13.21 -12.51 -5.92
C ALA A 53 12.85 -13.19 -7.24
N ALA A 54 13.83 -13.74 -7.94
CA ALA A 54 13.54 -14.61 -9.06
C ALA A 54 13.05 -15.96 -8.53
N VAL A 55 11.93 -16.45 -9.06
CA VAL A 55 11.45 -17.80 -8.77
C VAL A 55 12.04 -18.75 -9.79
N ALA A 56 12.71 -19.80 -9.29
CA ALA A 56 13.43 -20.79 -10.09
C ALA A 56 12.57 -21.36 -11.24
N GLY A 57 13.22 -21.50 -12.40
CA GLY A 57 12.65 -21.92 -13.69
C GLY A 57 13.63 -21.77 -14.87
N LEU A 58 14.71 -21.00 -14.69
CA LEU A 58 15.95 -21.08 -15.48
C LEU A 58 17.08 -21.59 -14.59
N PRO A 59 18.16 -22.19 -15.14
CA PRO A 59 19.44 -22.13 -14.46
C PRO A 59 19.71 -20.66 -14.14
N SER A 60 19.99 -20.37 -12.88
CA SER A 60 20.21 -19.07 -12.24
C SER A 60 21.31 -18.19 -12.86
N ALA A 61 21.79 -18.52 -14.06
CA ALA A 61 23.00 -17.98 -14.66
C ALA A 61 22.81 -16.70 -15.48
N ILE A 62 21.59 -16.34 -15.93
CA ILE A 62 21.38 -15.11 -16.74
C ILE A 62 20.36 -14.19 -16.06
N SER A 63 20.87 -13.18 -15.36
CA SER A 63 20.06 -12.02 -14.95
C SER A 63 19.71 -11.19 -16.18
N LEU A 64 18.46 -10.75 -16.31
CA LEU A 64 18.01 -9.78 -17.33
C LEU A 64 18.10 -8.34 -16.79
N GLY A 65 18.84 -8.14 -15.70
CA GLY A 65 19.03 -6.86 -15.02
C GLY A 65 17.75 -6.37 -14.33
N GLU A 66 17.02 -7.27 -13.68
CA GLU A 66 15.77 -6.93 -13.02
C GLU A 66 16.02 -5.98 -11.85
N SER A 67 15.24 -4.92 -11.76
CA SER A 67 15.27 -3.99 -10.64
C SER A 67 13.91 -3.32 -10.46
N LEU A 68 13.69 -2.69 -9.31
CA LEU A 68 12.53 -1.81 -9.14
C LEU A 68 12.93 -0.38 -9.49
N ARG A 69 12.26 0.19 -10.49
CA ARG A 69 12.32 1.62 -10.79
C ARG A 69 11.31 2.35 -9.93
N LEU A 70 11.79 3.32 -9.17
CA LEU A 70 10.99 4.13 -8.26
C LEU A 70 10.85 5.55 -8.84
N PRO A 71 9.66 5.95 -9.32
CA PRO A 71 9.44 7.32 -9.78
C PRO A 71 9.72 8.35 -8.67
N GLY A 72 10.13 9.57 -9.03
CA GLY A 72 10.42 10.62 -8.04
C GLY A 72 9.25 10.89 -7.08
N ALA A 73 8.00 10.83 -7.58
CA ALA A 73 6.80 10.95 -6.76
C ALA A 73 6.63 9.77 -5.79
N TYR A 74 7.02 8.54 -6.18
CA TYR A 74 7.06 7.39 -5.27
C TYR A 74 8.05 7.66 -4.15
N LEU A 75 9.27 8.10 -4.51
CA LEU A 75 10.32 8.40 -3.55
C LEU A 75 9.88 9.52 -2.60
N ALA A 76 9.25 10.60 -3.07
CA ALA A 76 8.78 11.67 -2.19
C ALA A 76 7.80 11.19 -1.12
N THR A 77 6.99 10.17 -1.43
CA THR A 77 6.03 9.55 -0.51
C THR A 77 6.47 8.18 0.00
N ALA A 78 7.76 7.83 -0.08
CA ALA A 78 8.25 6.47 0.18
C ALA A 78 7.73 5.88 1.50
N PRO A 79 7.74 6.58 2.65
CA PRO A 79 7.23 5.99 3.89
C PRO A 79 5.78 5.51 3.85
N ILE A 80 4.94 6.21 3.11
CA ILE A 80 3.53 5.84 2.92
C ILE A 80 3.43 4.77 1.84
N SER A 81 4.11 4.96 0.70
CA SER A 81 4.10 4.01 -0.41
C SER A 81 4.61 2.63 -0.01
N ASP A 82 5.72 2.56 0.73
CA ASP A 82 6.35 1.32 1.18
C ASP A 82 5.44 0.55 2.15
N LEU A 83 4.79 1.27 3.07
CA LEU A 83 3.84 0.69 4.02
C LEU A 83 2.62 0.12 3.28
N LEU A 84 2.03 0.89 2.36
CA LEU A 84 0.87 0.47 1.59
C LEU A 84 1.20 -0.67 0.62
N ASP A 85 2.37 -0.64 -0.03
CA ASP A 85 2.87 -1.74 -0.86
C ASP A 85 3.07 -3.01 -0.04
N THR A 86 3.71 -2.89 1.12
CA THR A 86 3.90 -4.03 2.03
C THR A 86 2.57 -4.63 2.43
N LEU A 87 1.59 -3.80 2.81
CA LEU A 87 0.26 -4.26 3.18
C LEU A 87 -0.46 -4.94 2.02
N THR A 88 -0.39 -4.41 0.81
CA THR A 88 -1.06 -4.99 -0.36
C THR A 88 -0.52 -6.39 -0.71
N LEU A 89 0.72 -6.69 -0.31
CA LEU A 89 1.37 -7.99 -0.53
C LEU A 89 1.15 -8.98 0.62
N LEU A 90 0.37 -8.64 1.64
CA LEU A 90 0.10 -9.56 2.74
C LEU A 90 -1.02 -10.54 2.41
N THR A 91 -0.91 -11.73 2.98
CA THR A 91 -2.01 -12.70 2.96
C THR A 91 -3.12 -12.26 3.92
N PRO A 92 -4.38 -12.73 3.75
CA PRO A 92 -5.47 -12.42 4.67
C PRO A 92 -5.16 -12.75 6.14
N GLY A 93 -4.41 -13.83 6.40
CA GLY A 93 -3.98 -14.18 7.76
C GLY A 93 -3.02 -13.15 8.36
N GLN A 94 -2.10 -12.60 7.56
CA GLN A 94 -1.17 -11.55 7.99
C GLN A 94 -1.89 -10.23 8.29
N HIS A 95 -2.90 -9.88 7.48
CA HIS A 95 -3.78 -8.74 7.79
C HIS A 95 -4.52 -8.92 9.11
N GLY A 96 -5.07 -10.12 9.36
CA GLY A 96 -5.72 -10.44 10.63
C GLY A 96 -4.77 -10.31 11.82
N ALA A 97 -3.53 -10.78 11.68
CA ALA A 97 -2.52 -10.65 12.72
C ALA A 97 -2.12 -9.18 12.99
N ILE A 98 -1.94 -8.37 11.94
CA ILE A 98 -1.67 -6.93 12.09
C ILE A 98 -2.83 -6.22 12.77
N PHE A 99 -4.07 -6.52 12.39
CA PHE A 99 -5.26 -5.95 13.02
C PHE A 99 -5.35 -6.32 14.50
N ALA A 100 -5.20 -7.60 14.83
CA ALA A 100 -5.24 -8.09 16.20
C ALA A 100 -4.17 -7.41 17.07
N TRP A 101 -2.96 -7.23 16.53
CA TRP A 101 -1.87 -6.57 17.25
C TRP A 101 -2.12 -5.07 17.44
N ALA A 102 -2.61 -4.38 16.42
CA ALA A 102 -2.96 -2.96 16.50
C ALA A 102 -4.08 -2.74 17.54
N LEU A 103 -5.10 -3.59 17.54
CA LEU A 103 -6.18 -3.55 18.52
C LEU A 103 -5.68 -3.84 19.94
N ALA A 104 -4.87 -4.89 20.13
CA ALA A 104 -4.29 -5.23 21.42
C ALA A 104 -3.40 -4.09 21.97
N ALA A 105 -2.55 -3.49 21.12
CA ALA A 105 -1.72 -2.35 21.50
C ALA A 105 -2.56 -1.13 21.89
N PHE A 106 -3.62 -0.85 21.13
CA PHE A 106 -4.58 0.22 21.47
C PHE A 106 -5.23 -0.04 22.83
N LEU A 107 -5.81 -1.22 23.04
CA LEU A 107 -6.47 -1.59 24.29
C LEU A 107 -5.53 -1.56 25.49
N ALA A 108 -4.30 -2.08 25.35
CA ALA A 108 -3.28 -2.01 26.39
C ALA A 108 -2.90 -0.57 26.74
N TRP A 109 -2.71 0.29 25.73
CA TRP A 109 -2.43 1.71 25.93
C TRP A 109 -3.59 2.44 26.64
N ARG A 110 -4.84 2.15 26.26
CA ARG A 110 -6.03 2.69 26.92
C ARG A 110 -6.14 2.21 28.36
N ALA A 111 -5.93 0.92 28.63
CA ALA A 111 -5.96 0.34 29.97
C ALA A 111 -4.89 0.96 30.89
N LEU A 112 -3.66 1.14 30.39
CA LEU A 112 -2.56 1.79 31.12
C LEU A 112 -2.87 3.26 31.45
N ARG A 113 -3.62 3.95 30.58
CA ARG A 113 -4.08 5.31 30.85
C ARG A 113 -5.26 5.35 31.81
N TRP A 114 -6.20 4.42 31.69
CA TRP A 114 -7.33 4.28 32.60
C TRP A 114 -6.83 4.14 34.04
N ARG A 115 -5.82 3.29 34.28
CA ARG A 115 -5.22 3.09 35.62
C ARG A 115 -4.70 4.37 36.29
N ARG A 116 -4.45 5.44 35.53
CA ARG A 116 -3.96 6.74 36.03
C ARG A 116 -5.04 7.82 36.09
N GLY A 117 -6.27 7.52 35.69
CA GLY A 117 -7.37 8.49 35.61
C GLY A 117 -8.27 8.48 36.86
N PRO A 118 -9.07 9.56 37.06
CA PRO A 118 -10.06 9.63 38.14
C PRO A 118 -11.18 8.60 37.97
N ALA A 119 -11.97 8.42 39.04
CA ALA A 119 -12.93 7.33 39.27
C ALA A 119 -13.75 6.88 38.04
N ARG A 120 -14.05 5.58 38.02
CA ARG A 120 -14.82 4.88 36.97
C ARG A 120 -16.26 5.44 36.91
N SER A 121 -16.49 6.40 36.02
CA SER A 121 -17.81 6.93 35.71
C SER A 121 -18.33 6.39 34.37
N TRP A 122 -19.65 6.37 34.19
CA TRP A 122 -20.26 6.00 32.90
C TRP A 122 -19.79 6.89 31.75
N ARG A 123 -19.49 8.17 32.02
CA ARG A 123 -18.91 9.11 31.04
C ARG A 123 -17.53 8.68 30.57
N ALA A 124 -16.72 8.10 31.46
CA ALA A 124 -15.43 7.54 31.11
C ALA A 124 -15.59 6.32 30.18
N LEU A 125 -16.55 5.43 30.47
CA LEU A 125 -16.83 4.29 29.60
C LEU A 125 -17.31 4.74 28.22
N ALA A 126 -18.27 5.66 28.13
CA ALA A 126 -18.75 6.20 26.86
C ALA A 126 -17.62 6.81 26.02
N ARG A 127 -16.70 7.55 26.67
CA ARG A 127 -15.50 8.09 26.02
C ARG A 127 -14.60 6.99 25.46
N GLU A 128 -14.34 5.92 26.19
CA GLU A 128 -13.53 4.81 25.69
C GLU A 128 -14.18 4.12 24.49
N THR A 129 -15.51 3.92 24.53
CA THR A 129 -16.26 3.36 23.41
C THR A 129 -16.12 4.22 22.16
N VAL A 130 -16.25 5.55 22.29
CA VAL A 130 -16.05 6.49 21.17
C VAL A 130 -14.62 6.41 20.65
N LEU A 131 -13.61 6.35 21.53
CA LEU A 131 -12.21 6.25 21.10
C LEU A 131 -11.91 4.92 20.39
N LEU A 132 -12.50 3.82 20.83
CA LEU A 132 -12.40 2.53 20.14
C LEU A 132 -13.05 2.60 18.76
N ALA A 133 -14.25 3.18 18.66
CA ALA A 133 -14.92 3.37 17.37
C ALA A 133 -14.08 4.23 16.41
N LEU A 134 -13.50 5.34 16.90
CA LEU A 134 -12.60 6.18 16.11
C LEU A 134 -11.33 5.44 15.67
N PHE A 135 -10.76 4.59 16.52
CA PHE A 135 -9.63 3.74 16.15
C PHE A 135 -10.00 2.77 15.02
N LEU A 136 -11.15 2.10 15.12
CA LEU A 136 -11.61 1.17 14.08
C LEU A 136 -11.89 1.89 12.76
N VAL A 137 -12.54 3.06 12.81
CA VAL A 137 -12.77 3.90 11.62
C VAL A 137 -11.46 4.36 11.01
N ALA A 138 -10.49 4.80 11.81
CA ALA A 138 -9.17 5.21 11.31
C ALA A 138 -8.40 4.04 10.70
N TYR A 139 -8.45 2.85 11.31
CA TYR A 139 -7.82 1.64 10.79
C TYR A 139 -8.44 1.22 9.44
N ALA A 140 -9.77 1.16 9.37
CA ALA A 140 -10.49 0.85 8.13
C ALA A 140 -10.22 1.92 7.05
N GLY A 141 -10.26 3.19 7.42
CA GLY A 141 -9.96 4.31 6.53
C GLY A 141 -8.55 4.22 5.94
N PHE A 142 -7.56 3.80 6.72
CA PHE A 142 -6.20 3.59 6.22
C PHE A 142 -6.11 2.52 5.12
N TYR A 143 -6.83 1.41 5.27
CA TYR A 143 -6.92 0.37 4.22
C TYR A 143 -7.66 0.86 2.99
N VAL A 144 -8.78 1.57 3.17
CA VAL A 144 -9.53 2.17 2.07
C VAL A 144 -8.65 3.14 1.28
N LEU A 145 -7.85 3.97 1.97
CA LEU A 145 -6.89 4.86 1.31
C LEU A 145 -5.86 4.05 0.50
N GLY A 146 -5.32 2.97 1.06
CA GLY A 146 -4.37 2.09 0.38
C GLY A 146 -4.92 1.42 -0.88
N LEU A 147 -6.20 1.06 -0.86
CA LEU A 147 -6.88 0.36 -1.96
C LEU A 147 -7.36 1.30 -3.06
N LEU A 148 -7.81 2.52 -2.71
CA LEU A 148 -8.52 3.40 -3.65
C LEU A 148 -7.70 4.58 -4.14
N VAL A 149 -6.79 5.12 -3.33
CA VAL A 149 -6.11 6.37 -3.65
C VAL A 149 -5.06 6.10 -4.73
N PRO A 150 -5.13 6.80 -5.89
CA PRO A 150 -4.07 6.76 -6.88
C PRO A 150 -2.74 7.17 -6.25
N ARG A 151 -1.72 6.33 -6.41
CA ARG A 151 -0.36 6.62 -5.97
C ARG A 151 0.66 6.09 -6.97
N PRO A 152 1.85 6.69 -7.04
CA PRO A 152 2.96 6.14 -7.81
C PRO A 152 3.25 4.70 -7.41
N MET A 153 3.69 3.89 -8.37
CA MET A 153 4.00 2.48 -8.18
C MET A 153 5.50 2.25 -8.36
N ALA A 154 6.05 1.32 -7.58
CA ALA A 154 7.33 0.71 -7.92
C ALA A 154 7.12 -0.18 -9.15
N ALA A 155 7.89 0.08 -10.21
CA ALA A 155 7.77 -0.62 -11.48
C ALA A 155 8.91 -1.61 -11.66
N LEU A 156 8.65 -2.79 -12.24
CA LEU A 156 9.74 -3.63 -12.73
C LEU A 156 10.47 -2.91 -13.87
N ALA A 157 11.79 -2.88 -13.80
CA ALA A 157 12.66 -2.45 -14.87
C ALA A 157 13.57 -3.62 -15.28
N LEU A 158 13.73 -3.78 -16.59
CA LEU A 158 14.56 -4.80 -17.22
C LEU A 158 15.67 -4.07 -18.01
N ARG A 159 16.91 -4.57 -17.92
CA ARG A 159 18.03 -4.01 -18.69
C ARG A 159 18.14 -4.64 -20.08
N ASP A 160 17.75 -5.90 -20.21
CA ASP A 160 17.73 -6.58 -21.51
C ASP A 160 16.65 -5.95 -22.41
N ALA A 161 17.07 -5.48 -23.58
CA ALA A 161 16.17 -4.92 -24.58
C ALA A 161 15.21 -5.98 -25.14
N ASP A 162 15.61 -7.24 -25.20
CA ASP A 162 14.76 -8.31 -25.70
C ASP A 162 13.83 -8.87 -24.62
N ALA A 163 13.97 -8.43 -23.37
CA ALA A 163 13.09 -8.84 -22.29
C ALA A 163 11.88 -7.91 -22.14
N LEU A 164 10.73 -8.48 -21.81
CA LEU A 164 9.50 -7.77 -21.50
C LEU A 164 8.75 -8.43 -20.34
N ALA A 165 8.05 -7.61 -19.56
CA ALA A 165 7.14 -8.09 -18.53
C ALA A 165 5.72 -8.16 -19.09
N VAL A 166 5.09 -9.32 -18.90
CA VAL A 166 3.72 -9.64 -19.32
C VAL A 166 2.90 -10.02 -18.10
N ASP A 167 1.70 -9.45 -18.01
CA ASP A 167 0.67 -9.94 -17.10
C ASP A 167 -0.25 -10.88 -17.86
N VAL A 168 -0.46 -12.08 -17.34
CA VAL A 168 -1.34 -13.07 -17.98
C VAL A 168 -2.75 -13.10 -17.39
N HIS A 169 -2.98 -12.34 -16.30
CA HIS A 169 -4.22 -12.40 -15.53
C HIS A 169 -4.62 -11.02 -15.03
N SER A 170 -5.61 -10.39 -15.67
CA SER A 170 -6.15 -9.13 -15.17
C SER A 170 -7.58 -8.89 -15.64
N HIS A 171 -8.32 -8.18 -14.80
CA HIS A 171 -9.74 -7.87 -14.99
C HIS A 171 -9.95 -6.36 -15.18
N THR A 172 -11.04 -6.03 -15.86
CA THR A 172 -11.60 -4.70 -16.01
C THR A 172 -12.98 -4.64 -15.36
N ALA A 173 -13.63 -3.48 -15.42
CA ALA A 173 -15.02 -3.31 -14.99
C ALA A 173 -16.03 -4.09 -15.85
N ALA A 174 -15.61 -4.76 -16.94
CA ALA A 174 -16.43 -5.69 -17.69
C ALA A 174 -16.54 -7.07 -17.01
N SER A 175 -15.60 -7.43 -16.12
CA SER A 175 -15.77 -8.58 -15.25
C SER A 175 -16.80 -8.30 -14.15
N HIS A 176 -17.52 -9.33 -13.70
CA HIS A 176 -18.55 -9.23 -12.67
C HIS A 176 -17.99 -8.85 -11.29
N ASP A 177 -16.70 -9.10 -11.05
CA ASP A 177 -15.97 -8.78 -9.83
C ASP A 177 -14.92 -7.68 -10.02
N GLY A 178 -14.85 -7.09 -11.22
CA GLY A 178 -14.06 -5.91 -11.51
C GLY A 178 -14.57 -4.68 -10.76
N ARG A 179 -13.65 -3.85 -10.25
CA ARG A 179 -14.03 -2.58 -9.62
C ARG A 179 -14.76 -1.70 -10.62
N ARG A 180 -15.95 -1.22 -10.27
CA ARG A 180 -16.70 -0.25 -11.06
C ARG A 180 -15.82 0.96 -11.44
N GLY A 181 -15.82 1.31 -12.73
CA GLY A 181 -15.02 2.41 -13.27
C GLY A 181 -13.55 2.07 -13.55
N TYR A 182 -13.13 0.83 -13.31
CA TYR A 182 -11.82 0.32 -13.72
C TYR A 182 -11.87 -0.19 -15.17
N ASP A 183 -12.05 0.74 -16.10
CA ASP A 183 -12.09 0.43 -17.53
C ASP A 183 -10.74 -0.06 -18.09
N ALA A 184 -10.74 -0.45 -19.37
CA ALA A 184 -9.54 -0.94 -20.05
C ALA A 184 -8.36 0.05 -20.00
N GLU A 185 -8.61 1.36 -20.03
CA GLU A 185 -7.51 2.34 -19.99
C GLU A 185 -7.00 2.57 -18.56
N ALA A 186 -7.86 2.49 -17.55
CA ALA A 186 -7.44 2.43 -16.15
C ALA A 186 -6.59 1.19 -15.88
N ASN A 187 -6.97 0.06 -16.49
CA ASN A 187 -6.21 -1.17 -16.49
C ASN A 187 -4.82 -0.99 -17.16
N ARG A 188 -4.76 -0.43 -18.38
CA ARG A 188 -3.49 -0.10 -19.06
C ARG A 188 -2.58 0.78 -18.22
N ARG A 189 -3.11 1.86 -17.64
CA ARG A 189 -2.35 2.80 -16.80
C ARG A 189 -1.77 2.13 -15.56
N TRP A 190 -2.51 1.22 -14.93
CA TRP A 190 -2.02 0.46 -13.78
C TRP A 190 -0.85 -0.45 -14.20
N HIS A 191 -1.00 -1.19 -15.30
CA HIS A 191 0.05 -2.07 -15.82
C HIS A 191 1.30 -1.31 -16.25
N ALA A 192 1.13 -0.17 -16.93
CA ALA A 192 2.23 0.73 -17.27
C ALA A 192 2.98 1.23 -16.03
N ALA A 193 2.24 1.61 -14.98
CA ALA A 193 2.83 2.05 -13.71
C ALA A 193 3.55 0.91 -12.97
N ALA A 194 3.12 -0.34 -13.14
CA ALA A 194 3.77 -1.54 -12.61
C ALA A 194 4.97 -2.03 -13.44
N GLY A 195 5.20 -1.48 -14.63
CA GLY A 195 6.30 -1.86 -15.52
C GLY A 195 5.99 -3.00 -16.50
N PHE A 196 4.71 -3.31 -16.74
CA PHE A 196 4.33 -4.28 -17.77
C PHE A 196 4.36 -3.66 -19.17
N ALA A 197 4.92 -4.42 -20.12
CA ALA A 197 4.88 -4.09 -21.54
C ALA A 197 3.60 -4.62 -22.20
N ALA A 198 3.05 -5.72 -21.70
CA ALA A 198 1.76 -6.24 -22.15
C ALA A 198 0.96 -6.80 -20.97
N ALA A 199 -0.36 -6.80 -21.10
CA ALA A 199 -1.27 -7.44 -20.16
C ALA A 199 -2.42 -8.11 -20.92
N TYR A 200 -2.70 -9.36 -20.60
CA TYR A 200 -3.92 -10.02 -21.03
C TYR A 200 -5.08 -9.56 -20.16
N VAL A 201 -6.15 -9.09 -20.81
CA VAL A 201 -7.43 -8.81 -20.17
C VAL A 201 -8.25 -10.10 -20.24
N THR A 202 -8.53 -10.68 -19.09
CA THR A 202 -9.12 -12.01 -18.90
C THR A 202 -10.41 -11.95 -18.11
N ASP A 203 -11.29 -10.99 -18.42
CA ASP A 203 -12.60 -10.84 -17.78
C ASP A 203 -13.41 -12.15 -17.83
N HIS A 204 -14.27 -12.41 -16.83
CA HIS A 204 -14.96 -13.70 -16.69
C HIS A 204 -16.10 -13.99 -17.69
N VAL A 205 -16.77 -12.98 -18.24
CA VAL A 205 -18.09 -13.15 -18.92
C VAL A 205 -18.16 -12.51 -20.30
N ASP A 206 -17.32 -11.52 -20.58
CA ASP A 206 -17.35 -10.78 -21.84
C ASP A 206 -15.95 -10.34 -22.23
N PHE A 207 -15.74 -10.20 -23.53
CA PHE A 207 -14.50 -9.72 -24.12
C PHE A 207 -14.48 -8.19 -24.28
N SER A 208 -15.53 -7.45 -23.89
CA SER A 208 -15.60 -5.99 -24.10
C SER A 208 -14.45 -5.22 -23.47
N GLY A 209 -13.97 -5.63 -22.28
CA GLY A 209 -12.79 -5.03 -21.66
C GLY A 209 -11.53 -5.21 -22.52
N ALA A 210 -11.30 -6.42 -23.01
CA ALA A 210 -10.20 -6.73 -23.92
C ALA A 210 -10.31 -5.98 -25.25
N GLU A 211 -11.49 -5.99 -25.90
CA GLU A 211 -11.73 -5.32 -27.17
C GLU A 211 -11.55 -3.81 -27.07
N ALA A 212 -12.10 -3.19 -26.02
CA ALA A 212 -11.92 -1.76 -25.75
C ALA A 212 -10.44 -1.40 -25.53
N GLY A 213 -9.69 -2.27 -24.86
CA GLY A 213 -8.25 -2.14 -24.71
C GLY A 213 -7.52 -2.26 -26.04
N MET A 214 -7.82 -3.29 -26.84
CA MET A 214 -7.17 -3.52 -28.12
C MET A 214 -7.39 -2.39 -29.12
N ALA A 215 -8.60 -1.84 -29.18
CA ALA A 215 -8.94 -0.71 -30.05
C ALA A 215 -8.10 0.55 -29.78
N ARG A 216 -7.48 0.63 -28.60
CA ARG A 216 -6.63 1.76 -28.18
C ARG A 216 -5.17 1.35 -27.95
N ASN A 217 -4.75 0.20 -28.47
CA ASN A 217 -3.34 -0.18 -28.40
C ASN A 217 -2.47 0.79 -29.21
N PRO A 218 -1.22 1.00 -28.77
CA PRO A 218 -0.26 1.73 -29.59
C PRO A 218 0.03 0.98 -30.89
N ALA A 219 0.48 1.70 -31.92
CA ALA A 219 0.85 1.11 -33.21
C ALA A 219 1.98 0.08 -33.08
N ARG A 220 2.93 0.34 -32.19
CA ARG A 220 4.04 -0.58 -31.85
C ARG A 220 4.04 -0.84 -30.36
N ALA A 221 4.39 -2.07 -29.99
CA ALA A 221 4.43 -2.48 -28.59
C ALA A 221 5.46 -1.69 -27.74
N GLY A 222 6.52 -1.15 -28.35
CA GLY A 222 7.50 -0.33 -27.67
C GLY A 222 6.99 1.07 -27.26
N ASP A 223 5.88 1.53 -27.83
CA ASP A 223 5.36 2.89 -27.61
C ASP A 223 4.47 2.98 -26.36
N GLY A 224 4.12 1.86 -25.72
CA GLY A 224 3.34 1.81 -24.49
C GLY A 224 2.88 0.41 -24.12
N THR A 225 2.29 0.24 -22.94
CA THR A 225 1.73 -1.06 -22.53
C THR A 225 0.63 -1.50 -23.49
N VAL A 226 0.70 -2.72 -24.01
CA VAL A 226 -0.28 -3.33 -24.91
C VAL A 226 -1.30 -4.15 -24.12
N LEU A 227 -2.59 -4.03 -24.45
CA LEU A 227 -3.64 -4.89 -23.90
C LEU A 227 -3.99 -5.98 -24.90
N LEU A 228 -3.94 -7.23 -24.45
CA LEU A 228 -4.10 -8.42 -25.26
C LEU A 228 -5.36 -9.19 -24.85
N PRO A 229 -5.99 -9.91 -25.78
CA PRO A 229 -7.27 -10.54 -25.51
C PRO A 229 -7.10 -11.90 -24.82
N GLY A 230 -7.93 -12.14 -23.83
CA GLY A 230 -8.09 -13.42 -23.16
C GLY A 230 -9.46 -13.50 -22.47
N ILE A 231 -9.68 -14.59 -21.75
CA ILE A 231 -10.85 -14.78 -20.88
C ILE A 231 -10.44 -15.72 -19.75
N GLU A 232 -10.96 -15.50 -18.55
CA GLU A 232 -10.86 -16.44 -17.45
C GLU A 232 -12.12 -17.28 -17.39
N SER A 233 -12.04 -18.49 -17.96
CA SER A 233 -13.13 -19.45 -18.00
C SER A 233 -13.23 -20.20 -16.67
N ALA A 234 -14.43 -20.21 -16.09
CA ALA A 234 -14.73 -21.03 -14.94
C ALA A 234 -14.78 -22.52 -15.31
N LEU A 235 -14.20 -23.37 -14.47
CA LEU A 235 -14.33 -24.84 -14.52
C LEU A 235 -14.72 -25.36 -13.13
N PRO A 236 -15.30 -26.56 -13.02
CA PRO A 236 -15.62 -27.13 -11.71
C PRO A 236 -14.37 -27.26 -10.80
N GLY A 237 -14.23 -26.37 -9.83
CA GLY A 237 -13.13 -26.39 -8.85
C GLY A 237 -11.81 -25.75 -9.31
N ALA A 238 -11.78 -25.12 -10.48
CA ALA A 238 -10.61 -24.43 -11.03
C ALA A 238 -11.02 -23.29 -11.97
N HIS A 239 -10.10 -22.38 -12.24
CA HIS A 239 -10.26 -21.37 -13.27
C HIS A 239 -9.13 -21.52 -14.28
N VAL A 240 -9.43 -21.33 -15.56
CA VAL A 240 -8.43 -21.41 -16.64
C VAL A 240 -8.49 -20.16 -17.47
N MET A 241 -7.36 -19.48 -17.55
CA MET A 241 -7.20 -18.36 -18.47
C MET A 241 -6.88 -18.90 -19.85
N VAL A 242 -7.56 -18.39 -20.86
CA VAL A 242 -7.36 -18.76 -22.25
C VAL A 242 -6.82 -17.53 -22.99
N LEU A 243 -5.50 -17.46 -23.16
CA LEU A 243 -4.83 -16.32 -23.77
C LEU A 243 -4.95 -16.37 -25.29
N GLY A 244 -5.16 -15.21 -25.91
CA GLY A 244 -5.48 -15.08 -27.33
C GLY A 244 -6.95 -15.35 -27.64
N ALA A 245 -7.77 -15.63 -26.62
CA ALA A 245 -9.19 -15.87 -26.81
C ALA A 245 -9.93 -14.62 -27.27
N ARG A 246 -10.91 -14.77 -28.17
CA ARG A 246 -11.69 -13.66 -28.75
C ARG A 246 -13.18 -13.96 -28.72
N ARG A 247 -14.02 -12.91 -28.83
CA ARG A 247 -15.49 -13.00 -28.81
C ARG A 247 -16.07 -14.08 -29.73
N ALA A 248 -15.46 -14.31 -30.90
CA ALA A 248 -15.91 -15.33 -31.85
C ALA A 248 -15.96 -16.76 -31.27
N MET A 249 -15.24 -17.05 -30.18
CA MET A 249 -15.32 -18.36 -29.53
C MET A 249 -16.58 -18.54 -28.68
N GLY A 250 -17.20 -17.44 -28.24
CA GLY A 250 -18.41 -17.42 -27.40
C GLY A 250 -18.19 -18.02 -26.01
N VAL A 251 -18.80 -17.43 -25.00
CA VAL A 251 -18.90 -18.03 -23.65
C VAL A 251 -20.35 -18.33 -23.33
N ASP A 252 -20.59 -19.31 -22.47
CA ASP A 252 -21.92 -19.56 -21.94
C ASP A 252 -22.33 -18.50 -20.90
N HIS A 253 -23.54 -18.64 -20.35
CA HIS A 253 -24.09 -17.75 -19.34
C HIS A 253 -23.27 -17.64 -18.05
N ASP A 254 -22.48 -18.66 -17.73
CA ASP A 254 -21.61 -18.72 -16.55
C ASP A 254 -20.19 -18.21 -16.87
N GLY A 255 -19.96 -17.74 -18.10
CA GLY A 255 -18.66 -17.28 -18.55
C GLY A 255 -17.69 -18.41 -18.92
N ALA A 256 -18.17 -19.65 -19.03
CA ALA A 256 -17.33 -20.78 -19.38
C ALA A 256 -17.18 -20.90 -20.91
N LEU A 257 -15.94 -21.11 -21.35
CA LEU A 257 -15.63 -21.56 -22.69
C LEU A 257 -15.83 -23.08 -22.78
N ASP A 258 -16.40 -23.53 -23.90
CA ASP A 258 -16.49 -24.94 -24.21
C ASP A 258 -15.08 -25.54 -24.35
N VAL A 259 -14.76 -26.53 -23.51
CA VAL A 259 -13.47 -27.24 -23.50
C VAL A 259 -13.13 -27.82 -24.87
N ALA A 260 -14.12 -28.32 -25.63
CA ALA A 260 -13.88 -28.84 -26.98
C ALA A 260 -13.48 -27.74 -27.97
N ARG A 261 -14.01 -26.51 -27.78
CA ARG A 261 -13.58 -25.34 -28.57
C ARG A 261 -12.18 -24.90 -28.21
N ILE A 262 -11.82 -24.92 -26.92
CA ILE A 262 -10.45 -24.60 -26.48
C ILE A 262 -9.46 -25.59 -27.11
N ASP A 263 -9.74 -26.89 -27.03
CA ASP A 263 -8.85 -27.96 -27.50
C ASP A 263 -8.68 -27.95 -29.04
N SER A 264 -9.75 -27.65 -29.77
CA SER A 264 -9.70 -27.57 -31.24
C SER A 264 -9.11 -26.25 -31.78
N ALA A 265 -9.07 -25.19 -30.97
CA ALA A 265 -8.58 -23.89 -31.39
C ALA A 265 -7.05 -23.83 -31.39
N ARG A 266 -6.48 -23.65 -32.58
CA ARG A 266 -5.02 -23.48 -32.72
C ARG A 266 -4.57 -22.13 -32.20
N GLY A 267 -3.45 -22.14 -31.49
CA GLY A 267 -2.75 -20.93 -31.09
C GLY A 267 -3.09 -20.41 -29.70
N LEU A 268 -4.15 -20.87 -29.04
CA LEU A 268 -4.48 -20.45 -27.67
C LEU A 268 -3.43 -20.93 -26.66
N ILE A 269 -3.31 -20.22 -25.53
CA ILE A 269 -2.53 -20.68 -24.38
C ILE A 269 -3.47 -20.84 -23.20
N THR A 270 -3.51 -22.02 -22.61
CA THR A 270 -4.31 -22.32 -21.42
C THR A 270 -3.43 -22.25 -20.18
N VAL A 271 -3.86 -21.43 -19.23
CA VAL A 271 -3.14 -21.22 -17.97
C VAL A 271 -4.06 -21.59 -16.81
N LEU A 272 -3.64 -22.55 -15.99
CA LEU A 272 -4.34 -22.84 -14.74
C LEU A 272 -4.12 -21.70 -13.74
N ALA A 273 -5.21 -21.04 -13.36
CA ALA A 273 -5.22 -19.95 -12.37
C ALA A 273 -5.44 -20.47 -10.94
N PHE A 274 -5.00 -19.70 -9.94
CA PHE A 274 -5.18 -20.05 -8.53
C PHE A 274 -6.02 -19.06 -7.73
N PRO A 275 -6.86 -19.53 -6.78
CA PRO A 275 -6.88 -20.89 -6.20
C PRO A 275 -7.64 -21.94 -7.05
N ALA A 276 -7.14 -23.17 -7.06
CA ALA A 276 -7.72 -24.29 -7.79
C ALA A 276 -7.49 -25.61 -7.05
N ARG A 277 -8.36 -26.60 -7.29
CA ARG A 277 -8.11 -27.99 -6.90
C ARG A 277 -7.31 -28.65 -8.02
N LEU A 278 -6.03 -28.95 -7.80
CA LEU A 278 -5.13 -29.47 -8.84
C LEU A 278 -5.66 -30.73 -9.55
N GLY A 279 -6.42 -31.58 -8.85
CA GLY A 279 -7.05 -32.78 -9.44
C GLY A 279 -8.40 -32.55 -10.13
N SER A 280 -8.87 -31.30 -10.25
CA SER A 280 -10.18 -30.97 -10.85
C SER A 280 -10.09 -30.47 -12.29
N VAL A 281 -8.88 -30.31 -12.84
CA VAL A 281 -8.69 -29.94 -14.24
C VAL A 281 -9.20 -31.10 -15.12
N PRO A 282 -10.11 -30.85 -16.07
CA PRO A 282 -10.60 -31.88 -16.98
C PRO A 282 -9.42 -32.55 -17.71
N PRO A 283 -9.32 -33.89 -17.76
CA PRO A 283 -8.20 -34.58 -18.41
C PRO A 283 -8.01 -34.25 -19.90
N ARG A 284 -9.09 -33.81 -20.57
CA ARG A 284 -9.08 -33.42 -21.99
C ARG A 284 -8.58 -31.99 -22.22
N LEU A 285 -8.48 -31.17 -21.17
CA LEU A 285 -7.97 -29.81 -21.32
C LEU A 285 -6.44 -29.84 -21.26
N ALA A 286 -5.80 -29.69 -22.41
CA ALA A 286 -4.36 -29.47 -22.46
C ALA A 286 -4.04 -28.14 -21.75
N LEU A 287 -3.15 -28.18 -20.75
CA LEU A 287 -2.61 -27.00 -20.09
C LEU A 287 -1.23 -26.67 -20.68
N ASP A 288 -0.98 -25.40 -21.01
CA ASP A 288 0.34 -24.92 -21.41
C ASP A 288 1.12 -24.35 -20.22
N ALA A 289 0.41 -23.77 -19.25
CA ALA A 289 1.01 -23.07 -18.13
C ALA A 289 0.19 -23.17 -16.84
N VAL A 290 0.82 -22.78 -15.74
CA VAL A 290 0.21 -22.68 -14.41
C VAL A 290 0.73 -21.42 -13.70
N GLU A 291 -0.16 -20.75 -12.96
CA GLU A 291 0.25 -19.60 -12.15
C GLU A 291 1.18 -20.02 -10.99
N GLY A 292 2.45 -19.64 -11.08
CA GLY A 292 3.39 -19.71 -9.97
C GLY A 292 3.16 -18.62 -8.91
N SER A 293 2.45 -17.55 -9.26
CA SER A 293 2.08 -16.43 -8.39
C SER A 293 0.81 -15.77 -8.91
N ASP A 294 -0.13 -15.52 -7.99
CA ASP A 294 -1.36 -14.78 -8.21
C ASP A 294 -1.36 -13.59 -7.23
N GLY A 295 -1.66 -12.39 -7.73
CA GLY A 295 -1.62 -11.15 -6.96
C GLY A 295 -2.88 -10.82 -6.15
N ALA A 296 -3.99 -11.55 -6.32
CA ALA A 296 -5.20 -11.37 -5.53
C ALA A 296 -5.02 -11.96 -4.12
N PRO A 297 -5.72 -11.46 -3.08
CA PRO A 297 -5.49 -11.89 -1.69
C PRO A 297 -5.63 -13.40 -1.46
N ARG A 298 -6.59 -14.05 -2.14
CA ARG A 298 -6.80 -15.50 -2.04
C ARG A 298 -5.72 -16.28 -2.81
N GLY A 299 -5.36 -15.84 -4.01
CA GLY A 299 -4.31 -16.47 -4.81
C GLY A 299 -2.92 -16.28 -4.19
N LEU A 300 -2.60 -15.12 -3.61
CA LEU A 300 -1.39 -14.89 -2.81
C LEU A 300 -1.26 -15.88 -1.65
N ARG A 301 -2.36 -16.10 -0.90
CA ARG A 301 -2.37 -17.10 0.18
C ARG A 301 -2.15 -18.51 -0.38
N PHE A 302 -2.83 -18.84 -1.47
CA PHE A 302 -2.78 -20.17 -2.06
C PHE A 302 -1.39 -20.48 -2.61
N THR A 303 -0.86 -19.64 -3.49
CA THR A 303 0.42 -19.83 -4.18
C THR A 303 1.60 -19.86 -3.21
N ARG A 304 1.58 -19.07 -2.13
CA ARG A 304 2.61 -19.13 -1.08
C ARG A 304 2.53 -20.41 -0.26
N LYS A 305 1.32 -20.85 0.09
CA LYS A 305 1.13 -22.07 0.90
C LYS A 305 1.50 -23.33 0.11
N HIS A 306 1.20 -23.37 -1.17
CA HIS A 306 1.34 -24.58 -2.00
C HIS A 306 2.50 -24.45 -3.01
N VAL A 307 3.50 -23.59 -2.74
CA VAL A 307 4.60 -23.31 -3.69
C VAL A 307 5.33 -24.56 -4.16
N VAL A 308 5.56 -25.52 -3.26
CA VAL A 308 6.20 -26.82 -3.58
C VAL A 308 5.28 -27.65 -4.47
N GLN A 309 4.01 -27.80 -4.09
CA GLN A 309 3.04 -28.59 -4.86
C GLN A 309 2.78 -28.00 -6.25
N ILE A 310 2.73 -26.67 -6.38
CA ILE A 310 2.57 -25.99 -7.67
C ILE A 310 3.81 -26.22 -8.55
N ARG A 311 5.01 -26.14 -7.97
CA ARG A 311 6.26 -26.43 -8.69
C ARG A 311 6.29 -27.89 -9.15
N ASP A 312 5.96 -28.82 -8.28
CA ASP A 312 6.02 -30.25 -8.57
C ASP A 312 4.94 -30.64 -9.59
N PHE A 313 3.73 -30.04 -9.50
CA PHE A 313 2.69 -30.16 -10.51
C PHE A 313 3.14 -29.61 -11.86
N ALA A 314 3.73 -28.41 -11.89
CA ALA A 314 4.27 -27.82 -13.13
C ALA A 314 5.33 -28.72 -13.76
N ALA A 315 6.24 -29.28 -12.96
CA ALA A 315 7.28 -30.18 -13.43
C ALA A 315 6.72 -31.50 -13.97
N ALA A 316 5.76 -32.11 -13.24
CA ALA A 316 5.14 -33.38 -13.64
C ALA A 316 4.32 -33.28 -14.93
N HIS A 317 3.79 -32.09 -15.22
CA HIS A 317 2.96 -31.83 -16.41
C HIS A 317 3.67 -31.00 -17.49
N HIS A 318 4.99 -30.77 -17.35
CA HIS A 318 5.79 -29.94 -18.26
C HIS A 318 5.21 -28.54 -18.52
N LEU A 319 4.58 -27.95 -17.52
CA LEU A 319 3.91 -26.65 -17.61
C LEU A 319 4.88 -25.50 -17.36
N VAL A 320 4.70 -24.42 -18.12
CA VAL A 320 5.37 -23.15 -17.84
C VAL A 320 4.78 -22.52 -16.59
N ARG A 321 5.64 -21.97 -15.74
CA ARG A 321 5.20 -21.16 -14.61
C ARG A 321 5.11 -19.69 -15.03
N VAL A 322 3.95 -19.10 -14.82
CA VAL A 322 3.67 -17.68 -15.09
C VAL A 322 3.21 -16.97 -13.82
N ALA A 323 3.12 -15.66 -13.87
CA ALA A 323 2.56 -14.85 -12.81
C ALA A 323 1.46 -13.96 -13.37
N GLY A 324 0.34 -13.95 -12.67
CA GLY A 324 -0.80 -13.08 -12.91
C GLY A 324 -0.96 -12.06 -11.80
N SER A 325 -1.30 -10.80 -12.11
CA SER A 325 -1.67 -9.86 -11.06
C SER A 325 -3.02 -10.18 -10.45
N ASN A 326 -3.90 -10.81 -11.23
CA ASN A 326 -5.30 -11.01 -10.91
C ASN A 326 -5.93 -9.68 -10.42
N ASN A 327 -5.58 -8.61 -11.13
CA ASN A 327 -5.92 -7.25 -10.72
C ASN A 327 -7.33 -6.89 -11.16
N HIS A 328 -8.16 -6.53 -10.19
CA HIS A 328 -9.54 -6.10 -10.37
C HIS A 328 -9.72 -4.57 -10.21
N GLY A 329 -8.61 -3.82 -10.21
CA GLY A 329 -8.60 -2.36 -10.04
C GLY A 329 -8.42 -1.88 -8.61
N TRP A 330 -8.01 -2.76 -7.70
CA TRP A 330 -7.75 -2.43 -6.30
C TRP A 330 -6.25 -2.35 -6.03
N GLY A 331 -5.84 -1.36 -5.23
CA GLY A 331 -4.45 -1.20 -4.84
C GLY A 331 -3.54 -0.72 -5.97
N ARG A 332 -2.27 -0.51 -5.62
CA ARG A 332 -1.25 0.11 -6.48
C ARG A 332 0.08 -0.61 -6.33
N THR A 333 0.04 -1.94 -6.41
CA THR A 333 1.20 -2.80 -6.14
C THR A 333 1.11 -4.06 -6.99
N ALA A 334 2.10 -4.33 -7.84
CA ALA A 334 2.24 -5.63 -8.48
C ALA A 334 3.02 -6.59 -7.56
N ALA A 335 2.51 -7.80 -7.40
CA ALA A 335 3.14 -8.83 -6.58
C ALA A 335 4.20 -9.64 -7.34
N ALA A 336 4.04 -9.76 -8.66
CA ALA A 336 4.89 -10.57 -9.51
C ALA A 336 4.73 -10.18 -10.98
N TRP A 337 5.66 -10.65 -11.82
CA TRP A 337 5.68 -10.45 -13.26
C TRP A 337 6.08 -11.73 -13.98
N THR A 338 5.43 -12.04 -15.10
CA THR A 338 5.97 -13.00 -16.08
C THR A 338 6.94 -12.25 -16.97
N VAL A 339 8.22 -12.61 -16.96
CA VAL A 339 9.22 -12.01 -17.85
C VAL A 339 9.53 -12.99 -18.97
N LEU A 340 9.39 -12.51 -20.20
CA LEU A 340 9.69 -13.24 -21.43
C LEU A 340 10.86 -12.60 -22.15
N ARG A 341 11.63 -13.38 -22.90
CA ARG A 341 12.62 -12.86 -23.85
C ARG A 341 12.12 -13.05 -25.29
N ILE A 342 11.79 -11.95 -25.95
CA ILE A 342 11.27 -11.89 -27.32
C ILE A 342 12.08 -10.84 -28.08
N PRO A 343 13.07 -11.25 -28.90
CA PRO A 343 13.90 -10.31 -29.64
C PRO A 343 13.09 -9.37 -30.52
N GLY A 344 13.43 -8.07 -30.48
CA GLY A 344 12.78 -7.06 -31.31
C GLY A 344 11.32 -6.74 -30.97
N TRP A 345 10.80 -7.20 -29.82
CA TRP A 345 9.40 -7.03 -29.44
C TRP A 345 8.89 -5.58 -29.51
N ARG A 346 9.75 -4.59 -29.22
CA ARG A 346 9.37 -3.17 -29.24
C ARG A 346 8.91 -2.68 -30.61
N ALA A 347 9.39 -3.29 -31.69
CA ALA A 347 9.00 -2.93 -33.06
C ALA A 347 7.76 -3.70 -33.55
N MET A 348 7.31 -4.71 -32.80
CA MET A 348 6.16 -5.53 -33.18
C MET A 348 4.85 -4.74 -33.07
N THR A 349 3.92 -5.07 -33.96
CA THR A 349 2.51 -4.70 -33.77
C THR A 349 1.92 -5.46 -32.58
N PRO A 350 0.81 -5.01 -31.98
CA PRO A 350 0.12 -5.74 -30.92
C PRO A 350 -0.20 -7.21 -31.26
N ASP A 351 -0.70 -7.50 -32.47
CA ASP A 351 -1.02 -8.86 -32.89
C ASP A 351 0.23 -9.74 -33.08
N SER A 352 1.31 -9.16 -33.64
CA SER A 352 2.60 -9.87 -33.75
C SER A 352 3.20 -10.16 -32.37
N LEU A 353 3.07 -9.23 -31.42
CA LEU A 353 3.52 -9.43 -30.05
C LEU A 353 2.71 -10.53 -29.35
N ASP A 354 1.37 -10.53 -29.46
CA ASP A 354 0.52 -11.59 -28.92
C ASP A 354 0.94 -12.98 -29.42
N ALA A 355 1.09 -13.12 -30.74
CA ALA A 355 1.52 -14.38 -31.33
C ALA A 355 2.92 -14.81 -30.83
N ALA A 356 3.84 -13.87 -30.68
CA ALA A 356 5.18 -14.13 -30.15
C ALA A 356 5.14 -14.57 -28.68
N ILE A 357 4.37 -13.88 -27.83
CA ILE A 357 4.17 -14.23 -26.41
C ILE A 357 3.61 -15.65 -26.29
N ARG A 358 2.51 -15.95 -27.00
CA ARG A 358 1.89 -17.27 -26.98
C ARG A 358 2.84 -18.37 -27.48
N THR A 359 3.62 -18.09 -28.52
CA THR A 359 4.64 -19.03 -29.02
C THR A 359 5.72 -19.31 -27.98
N THR A 360 6.22 -18.26 -27.31
CA THR A 360 7.23 -18.39 -26.25
C THR A 360 6.71 -19.19 -25.07
N LEU A 361 5.47 -18.92 -24.62
CA LEU A 361 4.82 -19.68 -23.56
C LEU A 361 4.62 -21.15 -23.96
N ARG A 362 4.12 -21.46 -25.15
CA ARG A 362 3.94 -22.85 -25.60
C ARG A 362 5.23 -23.65 -25.64
N ARG A 363 6.34 -23.01 -26.04
CA ARG A 363 7.65 -23.66 -26.09
C ARG A 363 8.25 -23.88 -24.69
N GLY A 364 7.79 -23.14 -23.69
CA GLY A 364 8.32 -23.15 -22.33
C GLY A 364 9.76 -22.69 -22.17
N VAL A 365 10.36 -22.12 -23.21
CA VAL A 365 11.72 -21.59 -23.19
C VAL A 365 11.67 -20.07 -23.14
N GLY A 366 12.41 -19.48 -22.20
CA GLY A 366 12.55 -18.03 -22.10
C GLY A 366 11.47 -17.32 -21.27
N ALA A 367 10.64 -18.06 -20.54
CA ALA A 367 9.70 -17.54 -19.55
C ALA A 367 10.23 -17.71 -18.12
N ARG A 368 10.03 -16.70 -17.27
CA ARG A 368 10.37 -16.76 -15.84
C ARG A 368 9.45 -15.89 -15.01
N VAL A 369 9.29 -16.25 -13.74
CA VAL A 369 8.54 -15.45 -12.77
C VAL A 369 9.50 -14.61 -11.93
N VAL A 370 9.26 -13.31 -11.90
CA VAL A 370 9.92 -12.37 -10.98
C VAL A 370 8.90 -12.00 -9.91
N LEU A 371 9.24 -12.22 -8.64
CA LEU A 371 8.39 -11.83 -7.52
C LEU A 371 8.88 -10.53 -6.90
N ARG A 372 7.92 -9.72 -6.46
CA ARG A 372 8.19 -8.71 -5.44
C ARG A 372 8.40 -9.41 -4.11
N ALA A 373 9.55 -9.16 -3.50
CA ALA A 373 9.92 -9.89 -2.31
C ALA A 373 9.14 -9.37 -1.08
N VAL A 374 8.68 -10.30 -0.25
CA VAL A 374 7.82 -10.05 0.90
C VAL A 374 8.00 -11.16 1.91
N VAL A 375 7.69 -10.86 3.17
CA VAL A 375 7.76 -11.84 4.25
C VAL A 375 6.81 -13.03 3.99
N ALA A 376 7.38 -14.22 4.02
CA ALA A 376 6.62 -15.46 3.91
C ALA A 376 5.62 -15.58 5.08
N PRO A 377 4.45 -16.22 4.88
CA PRO A 377 3.56 -16.55 5.97
C PRO A 377 4.30 -17.39 7.02
N PRO A 378 4.06 -17.18 8.32
CA PRO A 378 4.70 -17.96 9.36
C PRO A 378 4.37 -19.45 9.23
N ALA A 379 5.36 -20.31 9.46
CA ALA A 379 5.20 -21.77 9.36
C ALA A 379 4.37 -22.38 10.51
N SER A 380 4.18 -21.65 11.61
CA SER A 380 3.44 -22.12 12.79
C SER A 380 2.52 -21.03 13.35
N ASN A 381 1.49 -21.46 14.08
CA ASN A 381 0.51 -20.54 14.64
C ASN A 381 1.10 -19.59 15.69
N ALA A 382 2.09 -20.04 16.46
CA ALA A 382 2.74 -19.23 17.49
C ALA A 382 3.48 -18.02 16.90
N LEU A 383 4.00 -18.14 15.68
CA LEU A 383 4.72 -17.08 15.00
C LEU A 383 3.80 -15.98 14.45
N TRP A 384 2.48 -16.17 14.44
CA TRP A 384 1.55 -15.11 14.03
C TRP A 384 1.66 -13.85 14.92
N ILE A 385 1.98 -14.02 16.21
CA ILE A 385 2.18 -12.91 17.15
C ILE A 385 3.37 -12.02 16.73
N ALA A 386 4.40 -12.62 16.10
CA ALA A 386 5.57 -11.89 15.63
C ALA A 386 5.34 -11.20 14.27
N THR A 387 4.21 -11.44 13.59
CA THR A 387 3.94 -10.96 12.22
C THR A 387 4.20 -9.46 12.03
N PRO A 388 3.68 -8.54 12.87
CA PRO A 388 3.88 -7.11 12.63
C PRO A 388 5.35 -6.70 12.69
N VAL A 389 6.12 -7.29 13.61
CA VAL A 389 7.57 -7.03 13.76
C VAL A 389 8.33 -7.59 12.57
N LEU A 390 8.02 -8.83 12.16
CA LEU A 390 8.67 -9.48 11.02
C LEU A 390 8.36 -8.75 9.70
N VAL A 391 7.10 -8.34 9.49
CA VAL A 391 6.68 -7.54 8.31
C VAL A 391 7.41 -6.20 8.28
N ALA A 392 7.41 -5.45 9.39
CA ALA A 392 8.07 -4.16 9.45
C ALA A 392 9.59 -4.30 9.25
N TRP A 393 10.21 -5.28 9.87
CA TRP A 393 11.64 -5.54 9.73
C TRP A 393 12.01 -5.95 8.29
N ASP A 394 11.23 -6.83 7.67
CA ASP A 394 11.48 -7.27 6.30
C ASP A 394 11.33 -6.10 5.30
N MET A 395 10.32 -5.25 5.48
CA MET A 395 10.18 -4.00 4.72
C MET A 395 11.44 -3.14 4.86
N LEU A 396 11.89 -2.88 6.10
CA LEU A 396 13.08 -2.08 6.35
C LEU A 396 14.35 -2.67 5.75
N ARG A 397 14.49 -3.99 5.58
CA ARG A 397 15.65 -4.60 4.91
C ARG A 397 15.61 -4.46 3.39
N ARG A 398 14.44 -4.25 2.79
CA ARG A 398 14.26 -4.20 1.33
C ARG A 398 14.26 -2.77 0.77
N LEU A 399 14.22 -1.76 1.62
CA LEU A 399 14.36 -0.36 1.17
C LEU A 399 15.70 -0.15 0.47
N SER A 400 15.63 0.48 -0.69
CA SER A 400 16.79 1.05 -1.40
C SER A 400 17.42 2.18 -0.58
N THR A 401 18.65 2.55 -0.94
CA THR A 401 19.35 3.68 -0.34
C THR A 401 18.52 4.97 -0.45
N SER A 402 17.92 5.23 -1.61
CA SER A 402 17.11 6.43 -1.84
C SER A 402 15.87 6.47 -0.95
N GLU A 403 15.15 5.34 -0.81
CA GLU A 403 14.00 5.25 0.10
C GLU A 403 14.44 5.53 1.55
N ARG A 404 15.54 4.93 2.02
CA ARG A 404 16.05 5.17 3.38
C ARG A 404 16.35 6.64 3.66
N LEU A 405 16.99 7.32 2.70
CA LEU A 405 17.28 8.75 2.83
C LEU A 405 15.99 9.58 2.95
N VAL A 406 14.98 9.29 2.13
CA VAL A 406 13.66 9.93 2.25
C VAL A 406 13.02 9.62 3.60
N TRP A 407 13.07 8.37 4.06
CA TRP A 407 12.55 7.98 5.37
C TRP A 407 13.19 8.81 6.49
N LEU A 408 14.50 9.03 6.45
CA LEU A 408 15.20 9.90 7.40
C LEU A 408 14.71 11.35 7.32
N VAL A 409 14.54 11.89 6.11
CA VAL A 409 13.99 13.24 5.90
C VAL A 409 12.60 13.37 6.53
N TRP A 410 11.72 12.39 6.33
CA TRP A 410 10.38 12.39 6.92
C TRP A 410 10.41 12.29 8.45
N ILE A 411 11.21 11.36 9.00
CA ILE A 411 11.34 11.16 10.45
C ILE A 411 11.78 12.46 11.13
N TRP A 412 12.87 13.06 10.65
CA TRP A 412 13.43 14.27 11.24
C TRP A 412 12.62 15.53 10.89
N GLY A 413 12.02 15.58 9.71
CA GLY A 413 11.09 16.63 9.31
C GLY A 413 9.89 16.73 10.26
N LEU A 414 9.28 15.61 10.64
CA LEU A 414 8.18 15.58 11.62
C LEU A 414 8.62 16.05 13.01
N VAL A 415 9.84 15.69 13.45
CA VAL A 415 10.42 16.20 14.70
C VAL A 415 10.61 17.72 14.64
N GLY A 416 11.17 18.22 13.54
CA GLY A 416 11.37 19.66 13.29
C GLY A 416 10.06 20.44 13.27
N LEU A 417 9.07 19.97 12.51
CA LEU A 417 7.73 20.57 12.44
C LEU A 417 7.06 20.62 13.82
N ARG A 418 7.14 19.53 14.59
CA ARG A 418 6.62 19.49 15.96
C ARG A 418 7.33 20.49 16.88
N ALA A 419 8.65 20.64 16.73
CA ALA A 419 9.42 21.62 17.50
C ALA A 419 9.03 23.07 17.14
N LEU A 420 8.86 23.37 15.85
CA LEU A 420 8.41 24.68 15.36
C LEU A 420 6.99 25.00 15.84
N TRP A 421 6.06 24.05 15.74
CA TRP A 421 4.68 24.25 16.19
C TRP A 421 4.60 24.54 17.70
N ARG A 422 5.42 23.85 18.50
CA ARG A 422 5.52 24.11 19.94
C ARG A 422 6.12 25.47 20.25
N ARG A 423 7.12 25.94 19.50
CA ARG A 423 7.68 27.29 19.66
C ARG A 423 6.62 28.35 19.40
N ARG A 424 5.85 28.21 18.31
CA ARG A 424 4.73 29.12 17.99
C ARG A 424 3.66 29.13 19.06
N ALA A 425 3.24 27.95 19.54
CA ALA A 425 2.25 27.83 20.61
C ALA A 425 2.73 28.37 21.97
N ALA A 426 4.06 28.41 22.20
CA ALA A 426 4.68 28.98 23.39
C ALA A 426 4.94 30.50 23.29
N SER A 427 4.67 31.12 22.14
CA SER A 427 4.74 32.58 21.94
C SER A 427 3.37 33.31 21.86
N PRO A 428 2.35 33.04 22.72
CA PRO A 428 1.07 33.76 22.57
C PRO A 428 1.07 35.25 22.95
N ASN A 429 2.10 35.78 23.64
CA ASN A 429 1.98 37.08 24.33
C ASN A 429 3.10 38.12 24.10
N ALA A 430 3.93 38.00 23.06
CA ALA A 430 4.90 39.07 22.76
C ALA A 430 4.25 40.35 22.20
N SER A 431 2.99 40.26 21.74
CA SER A 431 2.22 41.38 21.17
C SER A 431 1.07 41.89 22.05
N ALA A 432 0.82 41.28 23.22
CA ALA A 432 -0.20 41.73 24.18
C ALA A 432 0.38 42.58 25.33
N ALA A 433 1.70 42.78 25.37
CA ALA A 433 2.30 43.87 26.12
C ALA A 433 2.05 45.18 25.35
N GLY A 434 0.80 45.65 25.39
CA GLY A 434 0.50 47.04 25.08
C GLY A 434 1.42 47.93 25.92
N PRO A 435 1.84 49.10 25.39
CA PRO A 435 2.75 49.99 26.10
C PRO A 435 2.14 50.28 27.47
N ALA A 436 2.78 49.74 28.51
CA ALA A 436 2.44 50.08 29.88
C ALA A 436 2.43 51.60 29.95
N SER A 437 1.23 52.14 30.13
CA SER A 437 0.99 53.54 30.43
C SER A 437 1.96 53.93 31.54
N ARG A 438 3.00 54.68 31.18
CA ARG A 438 3.81 55.43 32.13
C ARG A 438 2.86 56.39 32.83
N PHE A 439 2.31 55.99 33.96
CA PHE A 439 1.75 56.94 34.91
C PHE A 439 2.92 57.79 35.43
N PRO A 440 2.92 59.11 35.23
CA PRO A 440 3.88 59.98 35.90
C PRO A 440 3.54 60.04 37.41
N PRO A 441 4.53 60.32 38.27
CA PRO A 441 4.32 60.42 39.71
C PRO A 441 3.39 61.60 40.06
N PRO A 442 2.68 61.55 41.19
CA PRO A 442 1.73 62.58 41.58
C PRO A 442 2.48 63.83 42.04
N GLY A 443 2.35 64.92 41.28
CA GLY A 443 2.94 66.20 41.69
C GLY A 443 3.04 67.23 40.59
N ARG A 444 1.89 67.84 40.23
CA ARG A 444 1.80 69.27 39.90
C ARG A 444 0.36 69.64 39.59
N THR A 445 -0.19 70.46 40.46
CA THR A 445 -1.38 71.30 40.23
C THR A 445 -1.08 72.27 39.07
N VAL A 446 -1.92 72.25 38.04
CA VAL A 446 -1.99 73.29 37.00
C VAL A 446 -3.47 73.60 36.75
N PRO A 447 -3.88 74.87 36.55
CA PRO A 447 -5.25 75.31 36.76
C PRO A 447 -6.15 75.13 35.54
N LEU A 448 -7.44 75.06 35.86
CA LEU A 448 -8.58 75.09 34.96
C LEU A 448 -8.61 76.35 34.08
N ARG A 449 -8.51 76.15 32.76
CA ARG A 449 -9.15 76.97 31.70
C ARG A 449 -9.54 75.95 30.62
N GLY A 450 -10.81 75.70 30.28
CA GLY A 450 -11.85 76.66 29.95
C GLY A 450 -11.86 76.89 28.44
N ARG A 451 -12.49 76.00 27.65
CA ARG A 451 -13.14 76.39 26.38
C ARG A 451 -14.04 75.31 25.81
N TRP A 452 -15.18 75.80 25.32
CA TRP A 452 -16.34 75.11 24.76
C TRP A 452 -16.20 74.81 23.25
N GLY A 453 -16.71 73.63 22.85
CA GLY A 453 -17.45 73.33 21.59
C GLY A 453 -16.68 73.19 20.24
N PRO A 454 -17.33 72.71 19.15
CA PRO A 454 -18.41 71.72 19.05
C PRO A 454 -18.18 70.60 17.98
N ARG A 455 -19.02 69.57 18.08
CA ARG A 455 -19.41 68.49 17.14
C ARG A 455 -19.00 68.63 15.65
N ARG A 456 -18.56 67.52 15.04
CA ARG A 456 -18.97 67.11 13.67
C ARG A 456 -19.14 65.58 13.55
N ARG A 457 -20.29 65.20 12.97
CA ARG A 457 -20.67 63.89 12.42
C ARG A 457 -20.14 63.78 10.98
N TYR A 458 -19.79 62.57 10.51
CA TYR A 458 -20.01 62.00 9.15
C TYR A 458 -19.75 60.48 9.31
N ALA A 459 -20.69 59.55 9.14
CA ALA A 459 -21.45 59.12 7.95
C ALA A 459 -20.57 58.55 6.83
N ALA A 460 -20.86 57.29 6.49
CA ALA A 460 -20.23 56.41 5.53
C ALA A 460 -20.50 56.80 4.06
N PRO A 461 -19.96 56.03 3.11
CA PRO A 461 -20.76 54.94 2.52
C PRO A 461 -20.25 53.53 2.80
#